data_AF-A0A940R481-F1
#
_entry.id   AF-A0A940R481-F1
#
_cell.length_a   1.000
_cell.length_b   1.000
_cell.length_c   1.000
_cell.angle_alpha   90.00
_cell.angle_beta   90.00
_cell.angle_gamma   90.00
#
_symmetry.space_group_name_H-M   'P 1'
#
loop_
_entity.id
_entity.type
_entity.pdbx_description
1 polymer ?
#
loop_
_entity_poly.entity_id
_entity_poly.type
_entity_poly.pdbx_seq_one_letter_code
_entity_poly.pdbx_strand_id
1 'polypeptide(L)'
;MISDMMKARVLLAVAEGQSLASAAEANGLSPSRGRDALNRLCRKLRMPGHVAEIHANGQVYRDAALKIIHDPKHALRRGLRDKLVRFLELRSAEDLTPGYVSNMTAPFMLDVGFSRDAVSEIQEWLLANGTRFKRQAPKAGTQTQTATSAALLLDAFGFDVIAAKAALDELKSSGD
;
A
#
# COMPACT_ATOMS: atom_id res chain seq x y z
N MET A 1 9.12 -7.57 -5.67
CA MET A 1 8.08 -8.59 -5.40
C MET A 1 6.83 -7.89 -4.89
N ILE A 2 5.66 -8.11 -5.49
CA ILE A 2 4.39 -7.42 -5.17
C ILE A 2 3.67 -8.06 -3.96
N SER A 3 2.75 -7.33 -3.34
CA SER A 3 1.98 -7.79 -2.16
C SER A 3 0.99 -8.90 -2.54
N ASP A 4 0.52 -9.66 -1.54
CA ASP A 4 -0.49 -10.69 -1.77
C ASP A 4 -1.84 -10.08 -2.13
N MET A 5 -2.17 -8.90 -1.59
CA MET A 5 -3.34 -8.12 -2.00
C MET A 5 -3.29 -7.80 -3.50
N MET A 6 -2.15 -7.34 -4.03
CA MET A 6 -2.04 -7.03 -5.46
C MET A 6 -2.25 -8.27 -6.33
N LYS A 7 -1.69 -9.42 -5.95
CA LYS A 7 -1.92 -10.69 -6.64
C LYS A 7 -3.41 -11.08 -6.59
N ALA A 8 -4.07 -10.85 -5.45
CA ALA A 8 -5.47 -11.15 -5.27
C ALA A 8 -6.37 -10.25 -6.11
N ARG A 9 -6.02 -8.98 -6.33
CA ARG A 9 -6.72 -8.09 -7.26
C ARG A 9 -6.64 -8.59 -8.71
N VAL A 10 -5.47 -9.07 -9.15
CA VAL A 10 -5.33 -9.72 -10.47
C VAL A 10 -6.22 -10.96 -10.54
N LEU A 11 -6.21 -11.81 -9.51
CA LEU A 11 -7.06 -13.00 -9.49
C LEU A 11 -8.56 -12.65 -9.52
N LEU A 12 -8.98 -11.66 -8.75
CA LEU A 12 -10.37 -11.19 -8.71
C LEU A 12 -10.82 -10.73 -10.10
N ALA A 13 -10.02 -9.88 -10.76
CA ALA A 13 -10.33 -9.38 -12.09
C ALA A 13 -10.44 -10.52 -13.13
N VAL A 14 -9.55 -11.52 -13.07
CA VAL A 14 -9.66 -12.71 -13.93
C VAL A 14 -10.91 -13.52 -13.59
N ALA A 15 -11.22 -13.73 -12.31
CA ALA A 15 -12.44 -14.43 -11.88
C ALA A 15 -13.74 -13.71 -12.29
N GLU A 16 -13.69 -12.39 -12.44
CA GLU A 16 -14.80 -11.56 -12.96
C GLU A 16 -14.87 -11.55 -14.50
N GLY A 17 -14.05 -12.34 -15.18
CA GLY A 17 -14.13 -12.56 -16.63
C GLY A 17 -13.11 -11.80 -17.47
N GLN A 18 -12.22 -11.01 -16.86
CA GLN A 18 -11.15 -10.34 -17.62
C GLN A 18 -10.10 -11.34 -18.12
N SER A 19 -9.44 -10.98 -19.21
CA SER A 19 -8.22 -11.68 -19.64
C SER A 19 -7.08 -11.42 -18.65
N LEU A 20 -6.15 -12.36 -18.54
CA LEU A 20 -4.99 -12.21 -17.64
C LEU A 20 -4.13 -10.98 -17.97
N ALA A 21 -3.98 -10.65 -19.26
CA ALA A 21 -3.22 -9.47 -19.67
C ALA A 21 -3.92 -8.18 -19.23
N SER A 22 -5.23 -8.07 -19.49
CA SER A 22 -6.02 -6.90 -19.10
C SER A 22 -6.08 -6.74 -17.57
N ALA A 23 -6.28 -7.84 -16.84
CA ALA A 23 -6.26 -7.83 -15.37
C ALA A 23 -4.90 -7.40 -14.80
N ALA A 24 -3.80 -7.79 -15.44
CA ALA A 24 -2.46 -7.37 -15.03
C ALA A 24 -2.23 -5.87 -15.25
N GLU A 25 -2.58 -5.38 -16.45
CA GLU A 25 -2.43 -3.98 -16.83
C GLU A 25 -3.29 -3.05 -15.96
N ALA A 26 -4.54 -3.43 -15.69
CA ALA A 26 -5.43 -2.70 -14.79
C ALA A 26 -4.87 -2.56 -13.36
N ASN A 27 -3.94 -3.43 -12.97
CA ASN A 27 -3.25 -3.40 -11.68
C ASN A 27 -1.79 -2.91 -11.80
N GLY A 28 -1.42 -2.27 -12.92
CA GLY A 28 -0.10 -1.67 -13.12
C GLY A 28 1.04 -2.70 -13.31
N LEU A 29 0.73 -3.89 -13.80
CA LEU A 29 1.70 -4.98 -14.01
C LEU A 29 1.85 -5.30 -15.49
N SER A 30 3.05 -5.73 -15.89
CA SER A 30 3.23 -6.36 -17.19
C SER A 30 2.48 -7.70 -17.27
N PRO A 31 2.07 -8.17 -18.45
CA PRO A 31 1.38 -9.46 -18.61
C PRO A 31 2.18 -10.65 -18.03
N SER A 32 3.51 -10.64 -18.17
CA SER A 32 4.39 -11.66 -17.57
C SER A 32 4.34 -11.66 -16.04
N ARG A 33 4.40 -10.47 -15.42
CA ARG A 33 4.30 -10.31 -13.97
C ARG A 33 2.91 -10.68 -13.46
N GLY A 34 1.86 -10.37 -14.22
CA GLY A 34 0.49 -10.79 -13.91
C GLY A 34 0.34 -12.31 -13.88
N ARG A 35 0.91 -13.01 -14.86
CA ARG A 35 0.93 -14.48 -14.89
C ARG A 35 1.66 -15.08 -13.69
N ASP A 36 2.84 -14.55 -13.38
CA ASP A 36 3.60 -14.99 -12.20
C ASP A 36 2.84 -14.72 -10.90
N ALA A 37 2.17 -13.56 -10.80
CA ALA A 37 1.35 -13.18 -9.66
C ALA A 37 0.19 -14.17 -9.44
N LEU A 38 -0.56 -14.47 -10.51
CA LEU A 38 -1.66 -15.42 -10.51
C LEU A 38 -1.19 -16.81 -10.08
N ASN A 39 -0.18 -17.35 -10.75
CA ASN A 39 0.32 -18.71 -10.49
C ASN A 39 0.84 -18.88 -9.06
N ARG A 40 1.56 -17.89 -8.54
CA ARG A 40 2.07 -17.92 -7.16
C ARG A 40 0.93 -17.85 -6.15
N LEU A 41 -0.10 -17.05 -6.40
CA LEU A 41 -1.24 -16.95 -5.50
C LEU A 41 -2.09 -18.22 -5.52
N CYS A 42 -2.43 -18.74 -6.69
CA CYS A 42 -3.17 -19.99 -6.81
C CYS A 42 -2.43 -21.15 -6.12
N ARG A 43 -1.10 -21.23 -6.28
CA ARG A 43 -0.28 -22.21 -5.53
C ARG A 43 -0.39 -22.03 -4.02
N LYS A 44 -0.35 -20.79 -3.52
CA LYS A 44 -0.52 -20.49 -2.08
C LYS A 44 -1.90 -20.91 -1.57
N LEU A 45 -2.93 -20.69 -2.38
CA LEU A 45 -4.32 -21.08 -2.09
C LEU A 45 -4.61 -22.57 -2.33
N ARG A 46 -3.63 -23.32 -2.87
CA ARG A 46 -3.79 -24.73 -3.31
C ARG A 46 -4.90 -24.91 -4.35
N MET A 47 -5.03 -23.94 -5.25
CA MET A 47 -5.99 -23.93 -6.35
C MET A 47 -5.25 -24.00 -7.71
N PRO A 48 -5.87 -24.53 -8.78
CA PRO A 48 -5.30 -24.47 -10.12
C PRO A 48 -5.16 -23.01 -10.62
N GLY A 49 -4.12 -22.74 -11.41
CA GLY A 49 -3.81 -21.41 -11.95
C GLY A 49 -4.25 -21.18 -13.40
N HIS A 50 -5.05 -22.09 -13.97
CA HIS A 50 -5.48 -22.00 -15.36
C HIS A 50 -6.67 -21.04 -15.50
N VAL A 51 -6.61 -20.11 -16.45
CA VAL A 51 -7.67 -19.09 -16.65
C VAL A 51 -9.02 -19.74 -16.93
N ALA A 52 -9.06 -20.80 -17.74
CA ALA A 52 -10.30 -21.52 -18.03
C ALA A 52 -10.96 -22.10 -16.76
N GLU A 53 -10.16 -22.64 -15.84
CA GLU A 53 -10.64 -23.15 -14.55
C GLU A 53 -11.14 -22.02 -13.65
N ILE A 54 -10.42 -20.89 -13.64
CA ILE A 54 -10.80 -19.70 -12.87
C ILE A 54 -12.15 -19.17 -13.37
N HIS A 55 -12.39 -19.14 -14.69
CA HIS A 55 -13.68 -18.72 -15.25
C HIS A 55 -14.80 -19.72 -14.97
N ALA A 56 -14.51 -21.03 -15.08
CA ALA A 56 -15.48 -22.07 -14.79
C ALA A 56 -15.95 -22.06 -13.32
N ASN A 57 -15.05 -21.73 -12.38
CA ASN A 57 -15.29 -21.72 -10.95
C ASN A 57 -15.17 -20.33 -10.32
N GLY A 58 -15.56 -19.28 -11.05
CA GLY A 58 -15.29 -17.87 -10.72
C GLY A 58 -15.65 -17.45 -9.29
N GLN A 59 -16.78 -17.93 -8.75
CA GLN A 59 -17.21 -17.57 -7.40
C GLN A 59 -16.22 -18.02 -6.32
N VAL A 60 -15.66 -19.23 -6.43
CA VAL A 60 -14.70 -19.76 -5.45
C VAL A 60 -13.42 -18.93 -5.44
N TYR A 61 -12.93 -18.55 -6.61
CA TYR A 61 -11.74 -17.71 -6.75
C TYR A 61 -11.99 -16.27 -6.28
N ARG A 62 -13.19 -15.73 -6.54
CA ARG A 62 -13.63 -14.42 -6.05
C ARG A 62 -13.62 -14.38 -4.53
N ASP A 63 -14.26 -15.35 -3.87
CA ASP A 63 -14.34 -15.40 -2.41
C ASP A 63 -12.94 -15.55 -1.78
N ALA A 64 -12.07 -16.36 -2.38
CA ALA A 64 -10.69 -16.50 -1.94
C ALA A 64 -9.88 -15.20 -2.11
N ALA A 65 -10.06 -14.50 -3.23
CA ALA A 65 -9.40 -13.22 -3.49
C ALA A 65 -9.87 -12.13 -2.52
N LEU A 66 -11.18 -12.01 -2.30
CA LEU A 66 -11.77 -11.03 -1.39
C LEU A 66 -11.28 -11.23 0.06
N LYS A 67 -11.17 -12.48 0.54
CA LYS A 67 -10.58 -12.77 1.85
C LYS A 67 -9.17 -12.20 2.00
N ILE A 68 -8.36 -12.22 0.94
CA ILE A 68 -7.01 -11.66 0.96
C ILE A 68 -7.03 -10.14 0.85
N ILE A 69 -7.89 -9.59 0.00
CA ILE A 69 -7.99 -8.14 -0.23
C ILE A 69 -8.45 -7.42 1.04
N HIS A 70 -9.39 -8.01 1.78
CA HIS A 70 -9.92 -7.43 3.01
C HIS A 70 -9.07 -7.70 4.25
N ASP A 71 -8.05 -8.57 4.17
CA ASP A 71 -7.16 -8.85 5.29
C ASP A 71 -5.96 -7.88 5.29
N PRO A 72 -5.84 -6.99 6.30
CA PRO A 72 -4.77 -6.01 6.38
C PRO A 72 -3.36 -6.61 6.32
N LYS A 73 -3.17 -7.88 6.72
CA LYS A 73 -1.86 -8.54 6.73
C LYS A 73 -1.27 -8.79 5.34
N HIS A 74 -2.11 -8.68 4.30
CA HIS A 74 -1.76 -8.94 2.90
C HIS A 74 -1.56 -7.67 2.07
N ALA A 75 -1.91 -6.50 2.61
CA ALA A 75 -1.82 -5.22 1.93
C ALA A 75 -0.36 -4.83 1.63
N LEU A 76 0.52 -4.96 2.63
CA LEU A 76 1.94 -4.63 2.51
C LEU A 76 2.73 -5.72 1.79
N ARG A 77 3.74 -5.32 1.01
CA ARG A 77 4.74 -6.24 0.45
C ARG A 77 5.47 -6.96 1.58
N ARG A 78 5.72 -8.27 1.40
CA ARG A 78 6.40 -9.12 2.40
C ARG A 78 7.68 -8.50 2.95
N GLY A 79 8.56 -7.99 2.09
CA GLY A 79 9.82 -7.39 2.54
C GLY A 79 9.63 -6.16 3.43
N LEU A 80 8.60 -5.34 3.14
CA LEU A 80 8.26 -4.18 3.96
C LEU A 80 7.63 -4.60 5.29
N ARG A 81 6.72 -5.58 5.26
CA ARG A 81 6.14 -6.18 6.46
C ARG A 81 7.21 -6.77 7.37
N ASP A 82 8.11 -7.58 6.82
CA ASP A 82 9.19 -8.23 7.58
C ASP A 82 10.15 -7.17 8.16
N LYS A 83 10.39 -6.07 7.44
CA LYS A 83 11.17 -4.92 7.95
C LYS A 83 10.45 -4.22 9.11
N LEU A 84 9.14 -3.98 9.00
CA LEU A 84 8.34 -3.39 10.08
C LEU A 84 8.32 -4.27 11.33
N VAL A 85 8.10 -5.58 11.17
CA VAL A 85 8.10 -6.54 12.29
C VAL A 85 9.42 -6.48 13.06
N ARG A 86 10.56 -6.45 12.35
CA ARG A 86 11.87 -6.32 12.98
C ARG A 86 12.07 -4.97 13.65
N PHE A 87 11.70 -3.89 12.97
CA PHE A 87 11.85 -2.53 13.49
C PHE A 87 11.01 -2.28 14.75
N LEU A 88 9.82 -2.85 14.81
CA LEU A 88 8.89 -2.75 15.93
C LEU A 88 9.12 -3.81 17.01
N GLU A 89 10.14 -4.66 16.83
CA GLU A 89 10.47 -5.77 17.74
C GLU A 89 9.27 -6.69 18.05
N LEU A 90 8.42 -6.91 17.04
CA LEU A 90 7.24 -7.76 17.18
C LEU A 90 7.62 -9.24 17.18
N ARG A 91 6.89 -10.04 17.97
CA ARG A 91 7.12 -11.50 18.07
C ARG A 91 6.73 -12.20 16.78
N SER A 92 5.72 -11.71 16.08
CA SER A 92 5.23 -12.28 14.83
C SER A 92 4.74 -11.20 13.86
N ALA A 93 4.57 -11.61 12.59
CA ALA A 93 3.93 -10.76 11.59
C ALA A 93 2.43 -10.56 11.81
N GLU A 94 1.79 -11.39 12.65
CA GLU A 94 0.37 -11.27 12.98
C GLU A 94 0.14 -10.14 14.00
N ASP A 95 1.16 -9.80 14.80
CA ASP A 95 1.11 -8.70 15.75
C ASP A 95 1.21 -7.32 15.08
N LEU A 96 1.54 -7.28 13.78
CA LEU A 96 1.63 -6.03 13.02
C LEU A 96 0.24 -5.49 12.71
N THR A 97 -0.20 -4.52 13.49
CA THR A 97 -1.49 -3.85 13.30
C THR A 97 -1.32 -2.39 12.83
N PRO A 98 -2.30 -1.83 12.09
CA PRO A 98 -2.30 -0.42 11.71
C PRO A 98 -2.18 0.52 12.92
N GLY A 99 -2.78 0.15 14.06
CA GLY A 99 -2.76 0.95 15.29
C GLY A 99 -1.37 1.16 15.88
N TYR A 100 -0.48 0.16 15.80
CA TYR A 100 0.91 0.33 16.25
C TYR A 100 1.65 1.36 15.39
N VAL A 101 1.48 1.25 14.07
CA VAL A 101 2.23 2.06 13.11
C VAL A 101 1.66 3.48 13.00
N SER A 102 0.36 3.69 13.23
CA SER A 102 -0.27 5.02 13.20
C SER A 102 0.27 5.98 14.25
N ASN A 103 0.86 5.47 15.34
CA ASN A 103 1.49 6.31 16.37
C ASN A 103 2.83 6.92 15.93
N MET A 104 3.40 6.44 14.81
CA MET A 104 4.64 6.94 14.24
C MET A 104 4.38 8.10 13.29
N THR A 105 5.39 8.94 13.06
CA THR A 105 5.33 10.01 12.08
C THR A 105 6.08 9.60 10.81
N ALA A 106 5.60 10.02 9.64
CA ALA A 106 6.29 9.75 8.37
C ALA A 106 7.77 10.23 8.38
N PRO A 107 8.12 11.41 8.93
CA PRO A 107 9.51 11.81 9.06
C PRO A 107 10.36 10.85 9.90
N PHE A 108 9.84 10.38 11.05
CA PHE A 108 10.55 9.40 11.87
C PHE A 108 10.85 8.11 11.11
N MET A 109 9.89 7.63 10.31
CA MET A 109 10.09 6.45 9.46
C MET A 109 11.21 6.66 8.42
N LEU A 110 11.31 7.86 7.85
CA LEU A 110 12.41 8.20 6.93
C LEU A 110 13.75 8.25 7.67
N ASP A 111 13.79 8.87 8.85
CA ASP A 111 15.01 9.03 9.66
C ASP A 111 15.57 7.67 10.10
N VAL A 112 14.71 6.69 10.44
CA VAL A 112 15.12 5.32 10.77
C VAL A 112 15.38 4.43 9.54
N GLY A 113 15.43 5.02 8.34
CA GLY A 113 15.91 4.38 7.13
C GLY A 113 14.84 3.64 6.31
N PHE A 114 13.56 3.97 6.43
CA PHE A 114 12.56 3.57 5.43
C PHE A 114 12.64 4.49 4.22
N SER A 115 12.45 3.93 3.02
CA SER A 115 12.41 4.73 1.79
C SER A 115 11.09 5.50 1.67
N ARG A 116 11.05 6.52 0.83
CA ARG A 116 9.81 7.27 0.52
C ARG A 116 8.71 6.35 0.02
N ASP A 117 9.03 5.43 -0.89
CA ASP A 117 8.06 4.43 -1.39
C ASP A 117 7.49 3.55 -0.29
N ALA A 118 8.33 3.14 0.67
CA ALA A 118 7.88 2.36 1.82
C ALA A 118 6.95 3.17 2.73
N VAL A 119 7.27 4.44 2.95
CA VAL A 119 6.40 5.35 3.73
C VAL A 119 5.07 5.58 3.02
N SER A 120 5.07 5.79 1.70
CA SER A 120 3.83 5.90 0.92
C SER A 120 2.98 4.63 1.00
N GLU A 121 3.59 3.46 0.82
CA GLU A 121 2.88 2.17 0.91
C GLU A 121 2.29 1.92 2.31
N ILE A 122 3.02 2.30 3.37
CA ILE A 122 2.50 2.23 4.75
C ILE A 122 1.34 3.20 4.92
N GLN A 123 1.46 4.44 4.44
CA GLN A 123 0.39 5.42 4.55
C GLN A 123 -0.88 4.97 3.82
N GLU A 124 -0.77 4.37 2.62
CA GLU A 124 -1.90 3.76 1.92
C GLU A 124 -2.54 2.64 2.75
N TRP A 125 -1.73 1.76 3.34
CA TRP A 125 -2.21 0.70 4.22
C TRP A 125 -2.92 1.24 5.46
N LEU A 126 -2.39 2.27 6.10
CA LEU A 126 -3.02 2.92 7.25
C LEU A 126 -4.38 3.54 6.87
N LEU A 127 -4.44 4.27 5.74
CA LEU A 127 -5.67 4.89 5.23
C LEU A 127 -6.75 3.85 4.90
N ALA A 128 -6.38 2.73 4.28
CA ALA A 128 -7.30 1.62 4.00
C ALA A 128 -7.89 0.99 5.28
N ASN A 129 -7.26 1.22 6.43
CA ASN A 129 -7.70 0.76 7.75
C ASN A 129 -8.25 1.89 8.63
N GLY A 130 -8.62 3.04 8.03
CA GLY A 130 -9.21 4.17 8.77
C GLY A 130 -8.24 4.92 9.69
N THR A 131 -6.93 4.70 9.54
CA THR A 131 -5.89 5.36 10.33
C THR A 131 -4.95 6.17 9.42
N ARG A 132 -3.92 6.78 9.99
CA ARG A 132 -2.86 7.51 9.28
C ARG A 132 -1.65 7.62 10.17
N PHE A 133 -0.48 7.93 9.60
CA PHE A 133 0.64 8.37 10.42
C PHE A 133 0.25 9.55 11.30
N LYS A 134 0.82 9.60 12.50
CA LYS A 134 0.67 10.72 13.42
C LYS A 134 1.12 12.00 12.72
N ARG A 135 0.25 13.01 12.76
CA ARG A 135 0.54 14.33 12.21
C ARG A 135 1.65 14.99 13.03
N GLN A 136 2.56 15.63 12.34
CA GLN A 136 3.66 16.39 12.93
C GLN A 136 3.98 17.56 12.00
N ALA A 137 4.18 18.75 12.57
CA ALA A 137 4.68 19.89 11.81
C ALA A 137 6.11 19.59 11.29
N PRO A 138 6.45 19.96 10.04
CA PRO A 138 7.79 19.76 9.53
C PRO A 138 8.82 20.43 10.45
N LYS A 139 9.83 19.68 10.88
CA LYS A 139 10.95 20.29 11.61
C LYS A 139 11.85 21.06 10.64
N ALA A 140 12.59 22.04 11.16
CA ALA A 140 13.51 22.85 10.37
C ALA A 140 14.50 21.99 9.56
N GLY A 141 14.94 22.53 8.41
CA GLY A 141 15.91 21.89 7.53
C GLY A 141 15.25 21.01 6.46
N THR A 142 15.72 19.77 6.33
CA THR A 142 15.39 18.86 5.22
C THR A 142 13.90 18.49 5.18
N GLN A 143 13.22 18.45 6.33
CA GLN A 143 11.77 18.16 6.38
C GLN A 143 10.95 19.34 5.85
N THR A 144 11.26 20.58 6.22
CA THR A 144 10.63 21.78 5.63
C THR A 144 10.84 21.83 4.13
N GLN A 145 12.07 21.59 3.64
CA GLN A 145 12.34 21.58 2.21
C GLN A 145 11.54 20.49 1.47
N THR A 146 11.46 19.28 2.04
CA THR A 146 10.69 18.17 1.47
C THR A 146 9.19 18.50 1.42
N ALA A 147 8.64 19.09 2.48
CA ALA A 147 7.24 19.51 2.53
C ALA A 147 6.93 20.60 1.48
N THR A 148 7.80 21.59 1.35
CA THR A 148 7.69 22.65 0.33
C THR A 148 7.76 22.08 -1.08
N SER A 149 8.73 21.20 -1.37
CA SER A 149 8.83 20.55 -2.67
C SER A 149 7.60 19.71 -3.00
N ALA A 150 7.05 18.98 -2.02
CA ALA A 150 5.82 18.21 -2.21
C ALA A 150 4.63 19.13 -2.54
N ALA A 151 4.47 20.25 -1.82
CA ALA A 151 3.42 21.23 -2.10
C ALA A 151 3.56 21.85 -3.51
N LEU A 152 4.78 22.22 -3.92
CA LEU A 152 5.04 22.74 -5.27
C LEU A 152 4.80 21.69 -6.38
N LEU A 153 5.10 20.42 -6.12
CA LEU A 153 4.79 19.36 -7.07
C LEU A 153 3.28 19.18 -7.23
N LEU A 154 2.52 19.18 -6.13
CA LEU A 154 1.07 19.14 -6.19
C LEU A 154 0.50 20.33 -7.00
N ASP A 155 1.10 21.52 -6.85
CA ASP A 155 0.78 22.73 -7.63
C ASP A 155 1.04 22.54 -9.12
N ALA A 156 2.21 21.99 -9.46
CA ALA A 156 2.60 21.73 -10.85
C ALA A 156 1.68 20.72 -11.54
N PHE A 157 1.08 19.78 -10.79
CA PHE A 157 0.08 18.85 -11.29
C PHE A 157 -1.35 19.42 -11.30
N GLY A 158 -1.55 20.67 -10.88
CA GLY A 158 -2.85 21.34 -10.88
C GLY A 158 -3.81 20.90 -9.77
N PHE A 159 -3.29 20.33 -8.67
CA PHE A 159 -4.09 20.06 -7.47
C PHE A 159 -4.29 21.35 -6.65
N ASP A 160 -5.38 21.46 -5.89
CA ASP A 160 -5.69 22.69 -5.13
C ASP A 160 -4.69 22.95 -3.99
N VAL A 161 -3.70 23.78 -4.30
CA VAL A 161 -2.58 24.13 -3.41
C VAL A 161 -2.92 25.28 -2.47
N ILE A 162 -4.00 26.02 -2.71
CA ILE A 162 -4.45 27.08 -1.78
C ILE A 162 -4.90 26.42 -0.48
N ALA A 163 -5.68 25.33 -0.58
CA ALA A 163 -6.06 24.52 0.57
C ALA A 163 -4.83 23.88 1.26
N ALA A 164 -3.86 23.38 0.49
CA ALA A 164 -2.66 22.74 1.04
C ALA A 164 -1.71 23.73 1.74
N LYS A 165 -1.53 24.93 1.17
CA LYS A 165 -0.72 26.02 1.76
C LYS A 165 -1.39 26.60 3.00
N ALA A 166 -2.71 26.81 2.99
CA ALA A 166 -3.45 27.28 4.16
C ALA A 166 -3.29 26.34 5.36
N ALA A 167 -3.40 25.03 5.15
CA ALA A 167 -3.16 24.03 6.22
C ALA A 167 -1.70 23.99 6.71
N LEU A 168 -0.74 24.33 5.84
CA LEU A 168 0.68 24.42 6.19
C LEU A 168 1.01 25.69 6.99
N ASP A 169 0.32 26.79 6.72
CA ASP A 169 0.51 28.05 7.43
C ASP A 169 -0.19 28.06 8.80
N GLU A 170 -1.35 27.41 8.95
CA GLU A 170 -1.98 27.15 10.26
C GLU A 170 -1.08 26.31 11.20
N LEU A 171 -0.32 25.36 10.65
CA LEU A 171 0.64 24.55 11.42
C LEU A 171 1.88 25.35 11.87
N LYS A 172 2.21 26.46 11.19
CA LYS A 172 3.31 27.35 11.59
C LYS A 172 2.86 28.34 12.67
N SER A 173 1.61 28.79 12.63
CA SER A 173 1.06 29.76 13.59
C SER A 173 0.60 29.13 14.91
N SER A 174 0.44 27.80 14.97
CA SER A 174 0.02 27.06 16.17
C SER A 174 1.19 26.51 17.01
N GLY A 175 2.43 26.87 16.65
CA GLY A 175 3.67 26.36 17.26
C GLY A 175 4.44 27.39 18.11
N ASP A 176 3.89 28.59 18.29
CA ASP A 176 4.31 29.60 19.28
C ASP A 176 3.36 29.56 20.49
#